data_AF-A0A6B0STS3-F1
#
_entry.id   AF-A0A6B0STS3-F1
#
_cell.length_a   1.000
_cell.length_b   1.000
_cell.length_c   1.000
_cell.angle_alpha   90.00
_cell.angle_beta   90.00
_cell.angle_gamma   90.00
#
_symmetry.space_group_name_H-M   'P 1'
#
loop_
_entity.id
_entity.type
_entity.pdbx_description
1 polymer ?
#
loop_
_entity_poly.entity_id
_entity_poly.type
_entity_poly.pdbx_seq_one_letter_code
_entity_poly.pdbx_strand_id
1 'polypeptide(L)'
;LDEQIATSETTLTTLDPGEEATTSLDVIIKGADMSQSIIDAIERVWNLVRLYNLREGHERVDDALPDAMTEPLPDGPAAGAALDPGRFEAMLDDYYEARGWTGEGVPVDETLARLDLQEVAP
;
A
#
# COMPACT_ATOMS: atom_id res chain seq x y z
N LEU A 1 -24.75 33.75 13.69
CA LEU A 1 -23.97 34.00 14.92
C LEU A 1 -24.77 33.30 16.01
N ASP A 2 -24.54 32.05 16.35
CA ASP A 2 -23.29 31.24 16.40
C ASP A 2 -23.65 29.77 16.08
N GLU A 3 -22.93 29.07 15.21
CA GLU A 3 -21.67 28.34 15.43
C GLU A 3 -21.78 27.22 16.48
N GLN A 4 -21.89 25.98 15.97
CA GLN A 4 -21.45 24.77 16.66
C GLN A 4 -21.26 23.65 15.62
N ILE A 5 -20.06 23.58 15.07
CA ILE A 5 -19.56 22.39 14.37
C ILE A 5 -18.98 21.50 15.47
N ALA A 6 -19.66 20.40 15.77
CA ALA A 6 -19.15 19.38 16.67
C ALA A 6 -18.00 18.64 15.96
N THR A 7 -16.76 19.02 16.29
CA THR A 7 -15.57 18.25 15.97
C THR A 7 -15.55 17.01 16.85
N SER A 8 -15.82 15.84 16.29
CA SER A 8 -15.55 14.57 16.97
C SER A 8 -14.15 14.10 16.60
N GLU A 9 -13.19 14.42 17.47
CA GLU A 9 -11.88 13.79 17.50
C GLU A 9 -12.07 12.29 17.82
N THR A 10 -11.72 11.41 16.90
CA THR A 10 -11.64 9.98 17.19
C THR A 10 -10.22 9.66 17.64
N THR A 11 -10.05 9.59 18.96
CA THR A 11 -8.87 9.10 19.64
C THR A 11 -8.56 7.67 19.19
N LEU A 12 -7.33 7.44 18.73
CA LEU A 12 -6.76 6.13 18.43
C LEU A 12 -6.59 5.37 19.76
N THR A 13 -7.61 4.63 20.19
CA THR A 13 -7.49 3.69 21.32
C THR A 13 -6.76 2.45 20.84
N THR A 14 -5.58 2.20 21.42
CA THR A 14 -4.80 0.97 21.26
C THR A 14 -5.64 -0.23 21.71
N LEU A 15 -5.93 -1.15 20.79
CA LEU A 15 -6.65 -2.40 21.07
C LEU A 15 -5.75 -3.40 21.82
N ASP A 16 -6.28 -3.94 22.91
CA ASP A 16 -5.76 -5.08 23.68
C ASP A 16 -5.74 -6.35 22.79
N PRO A 17 -4.70 -7.21 22.80
CA PRO A 17 -4.56 -8.31 21.82
C PRO A 17 -5.42 -9.55 22.12
N GLY A 18 -6.36 -9.46 23.05
CA GLY A 18 -7.20 -10.58 23.47
C GLY A 18 -8.67 -10.28 23.25
N GLU A 19 -9.27 -10.99 22.30
CA GLU A 19 -10.74 -11.14 22.13
C GLU A 19 -11.48 -9.92 21.52
N GLU A 20 -12.13 -10.18 20.37
CA GLU A 20 -13.19 -9.35 19.72
C GLU A 20 -12.84 -8.33 18.61
N ALA A 21 -11.63 -8.33 18.03
CA ALA A 21 -11.37 -7.52 16.81
C ALA A 21 -11.85 -8.17 15.49
N THR A 22 -12.12 -9.48 15.47
CA THR A 22 -12.44 -10.21 14.22
C THR A 22 -13.88 -10.04 13.76
N THR A 23 -14.83 -9.89 14.70
CA THR A 23 -16.26 -9.84 14.37
C THR A 23 -16.68 -8.53 13.68
N SER A 24 -15.93 -7.44 13.87
CA SER A 24 -16.28 -6.13 13.31
C SER A 24 -15.95 -6.00 11.82
N LEU A 25 -14.94 -6.70 11.32
CA LEU A 25 -14.61 -6.71 9.88
C LEU A 25 -15.59 -7.60 9.10
N ASP A 26 -15.97 -8.76 9.64
CA ASP A 26 -16.86 -9.71 8.97
C ASP A 26 -18.31 -9.21 8.81
N VAL A 27 -18.80 -8.36 9.73
CA VAL A 27 -20.15 -7.77 9.61
C VAL A 27 -20.18 -6.60 8.64
N ILE A 28 -19.08 -5.86 8.49
CA ILE A 28 -18.95 -4.80 7.47
C ILE A 28 -18.87 -5.41 6.06
N ILE A 29 -18.29 -6.62 5.94
CA ILE A 29 -18.07 -7.36 4.68
C ILE A 29 -19.31 -8.13 4.19
N LYS A 30 -20.41 -8.20 4.96
CA LYS A 30 -21.60 -9.04 4.68
C LYS A 30 -22.39 -8.77 3.38
N GLY A 31 -21.94 -7.86 2.51
CA GLY A 31 -22.37 -7.77 1.11
C GLY A 31 -21.24 -8.22 0.18
N ALA A 32 -21.14 -9.52 -0.12
CA ALA A 32 -20.01 -10.09 -0.87
C ALA A 32 -19.78 -9.53 -2.30
N ASP A 33 -20.74 -8.78 -2.85
CA ASP A 33 -20.62 -8.04 -4.13
C ASP A 33 -19.99 -6.63 -3.93
N MET A 34 -20.22 -6.03 -2.75
CA MET A 34 -19.56 -4.78 -2.35
C MET A 34 -18.07 -5.02 -2.04
N SER A 35 -17.70 -6.18 -1.51
CA SER A 35 -16.30 -6.46 -1.15
C SER A 35 -15.39 -6.49 -2.36
N GLN A 36 -15.79 -7.19 -3.44
CA GLN A 36 -14.95 -7.28 -4.63
C GLN A 36 -14.87 -5.93 -5.37
N SER A 37 -16.00 -5.24 -5.52
CA SER A 37 -16.01 -3.91 -6.15
C SER A 37 -15.19 -2.87 -5.38
N ILE A 38 -15.16 -2.93 -4.05
CA ILE A 38 -14.28 -2.09 -3.22
C ILE A 38 -12.81 -2.47 -3.42
N ILE A 39 -12.47 -3.77 -3.43
CA ILE A 39 -11.10 -4.23 -3.67
C ILE A 39 -10.60 -3.76 -5.04
N ASP A 40 -11.41 -3.92 -6.09
CA ASP A 40 -11.07 -3.49 -7.44
C ASP A 40 -10.92 -1.96 -7.52
N ALA A 41 -11.77 -1.20 -6.80
CA ALA A 41 -11.66 0.25 -6.73
C ALA A 41 -10.37 0.69 -6.02
N ILE A 42 -10.01 0.05 -4.91
CA ILE A 42 -8.75 0.33 -4.19
C ILE A 42 -7.56 0.00 -5.10
N GLU A 43 -7.61 -1.13 -5.80
CA GLU A 43 -6.55 -1.55 -6.70
C GLU A 43 -6.39 -0.57 -7.88
N ARG A 44 -7.51 -0.09 -8.45
CA ARG A 44 -7.53 0.92 -9.51
C ARG A 44 -6.90 2.23 -9.02
N VAL A 45 -7.27 2.71 -7.83
CA VAL A 45 -6.70 3.93 -7.24
C VAL A 45 -5.19 3.78 -7.04
N TRP A 46 -4.72 2.64 -6.54
CA TRP A 46 -3.29 2.42 -6.35
C TRP A 46 -2.51 2.41 -7.67
N ASN A 47 -3.06 1.78 -8.71
CA ASN A 47 -2.45 1.82 -10.04
C ASN A 47 -2.49 3.22 -10.67
N LEU A 48 -3.55 4.00 -10.46
CA LEU A 48 -3.61 5.40 -10.89
C LEU A 48 -2.54 6.26 -10.25
N VAL A 49 -2.30 6.11 -8.93
CA VAL A 49 -1.21 6.80 -8.24
C VAL A 49 0.14 6.38 -8.82
N ARG A 50 0.35 5.09 -9.09
CA ARG A 50 1.58 4.62 -9.73
C ARG A 50 1.78 5.23 -11.12
N LEU A 51 0.76 5.21 -11.96
CA LEU A 51 0.81 5.80 -13.31
C LEU A 51 1.07 7.31 -13.28
N TYR A 52 0.46 8.03 -12.33
CA TYR A 52 0.76 9.43 -12.10
C TYR A 52 2.24 9.63 -11.74
N ASN A 53 2.77 8.86 -10.79
CA ASN A 53 4.17 8.96 -10.38
C ASN A 53 5.12 8.67 -11.56
N LEU A 54 4.86 7.62 -12.33
CA LEU A 54 5.62 7.28 -13.54
C LEU A 54 5.61 8.43 -14.56
N ARG A 55 4.46 9.08 -14.76
CA ARG A 55 4.33 10.25 -15.64
C ARG A 55 5.18 11.44 -15.15
N GLU A 56 5.26 11.64 -13.84
CA GLU A 56 6.08 12.70 -13.23
C GLU A 56 7.58 12.33 -13.13
N GLY A 57 7.98 11.16 -13.65
CA GLY A 57 9.38 10.73 -13.73
C GLY A 57 9.86 9.90 -12.54
N HIS A 58 8.96 9.39 -11.71
CA HIS A 58 9.30 8.40 -10.69
C HIS A 58 9.63 7.08 -11.37
N GLU A 59 10.74 6.47 -10.99
CA GLU A 59 11.21 5.20 -11.56
C GLU A 59 11.37 4.15 -10.46
N ARG A 60 11.81 2.94 -10.82
CA ARG A 60 12.12 1.88 -9.86
C ARG A 60 13.16 2.32 -8.82
N VAL A 61 14.17 3.09 -9.24
CA VAL A 61 15.26 3.54 -8.35
C VAL A 61 14.77 4.40 -7.18
N ASP A 62 13.61 5.03 -7.33
CA ASP A 62 13.00 5.85 -6.29
C ASP A 62 12.22 5.02 -5.26
N ASP A 63 11.90 3.74 -5.56
CA ASP A 63 11.32 2.78 -4.62
C ASP A 63 12.41 2.16 -3.70
N ALA A 64 13.29 3.01 -3.16
CA ALA A 64 14.47 2.61 -2.39
C ALA A 64 14.33 2.83 -0.88
N LEU A 65 15.11 2.06 -0.11
CA LEU A 65 15.25 2.28 1.33
C LEU A 65 16.18 3.46 1.62
N PRO A 66 15.87 4.30 2.63
CA PRO A 66 16.86 5.20 3.21
C PRO A 66 18.07 4.43 3.75
N ASP A 67 19.28 4.96 3.54
CA ASP A 67 20.54 4.32 3.96
C ASP A 67 20.54 3.90 5.43
N ALA A 68 19.96 4.72 6.31
CA ALA A 68 19.86 4.46 7.74
C ALA A 68 19.12 3.15 8.09
N MET A 69 18.28 2.61 7.20
CA MET A 69 17.59 1.33 7.43
C MET A 69 18.49 0.12 7.11
N THR A 70 19.60 0.34 6.39
CA THR A 70 20.61 -0.68 6.07
C THR A 70 21.76 -0.68 7.07
N GLU A 71 21.81 0.31 7.95
CA GLU A 71 22.76 0.37 9.05
C GLU A 71 22.25 -0.45 10.25
N PRO A 72 23.14 -1.18 10.95
CA PRO A 72 22.75 -1.92 12.15
C PRO A 72 22.21 -1.00 13.23
N LEU A 73 21.07 -1.37 13.80
CA LEU A 73 20.49 -0.63 14.93
C LEU A 73 21.47 -0.58 16.12
N PRO A 74 21.69 0.59 16.73
CA PRO A 74 22.71 0.75 17.77
C PRO A 74 22.36 0.02 19.07
N ASP A 75 21.08 0.03 19.46
CA ASP A 75 20.61 -0.46 20.76
C ASP A 75 19.17 -1.01 20.69
N GLY A 76 18.75 -1.64 21.79
CA GLY A 76 17.40 -2.18 21.97
C GLY A 76 17.26 -3.67 21.59
N PRO A 77 16.03 -4.22 21.62
CA PRO A 77 15.79 -5.65 21.38
C PRO A 77 16.22 -6.16 19.99
N ALA A 78 16.33 -5.26 19.02
CA ALA A 78 16.78 -5.54 17.65
C ALA A 78 18.19 -4.96 17.37
N ALA A 79 18.98 -4.65 18.40
CA ALA A 79 20.34 -4.14 18.21
C ALA A 79 21.17 -5.06 17.30
N GLY A 80 21.91 -4.46 16.36
CA GLY A 80 22.67 -5.17 15.34
C GLY A 80 21.85 -5.64 14.12
N ALA A 81 20.52 -5.55 14.14
CA ALA A 81 19.70 -5.84 12.97
C ALA A 81 19.77 -4.69 11.96
N ALA A 82 19.83 -5.05 10.67
CA ALA A 82 19.80 -4.16 9.53
C ALA A 82 18.98 -4.81 8.42
N LEU A 83 18.37 -3.99 7.54
CA LEU A 83 17.77 -4.52 6.32
C LEU A 83 18.87 -4.82 5.29
N ASP A 84 18.82 -6.02 4.72
CA ASP A 84 19.69 -6.41 3.62
C ASP A 84 19.16 -5.81 2.31
N PRO A 85 19.94 -4.97 1.60
CA PRO A 85 19.48 -4.32 0.37
C PRO A 85 19.12 -5.34 -0.74
N GLY A 86 19.90 -6.42 -0.86
CA GLY A 86 19.65 -7.44 -1.89
C GLY A 86 18.33 -8.18 -1.67
N ARG A 87 18.00 -8.49 -0.41
CA ARG A 87 16.72 -9.08 -0.02
C ARG A 87 15.56 -8.10 -0.21
N PHE A 88 15.78 -6.80 0.01
CA PHE A 88 14.78 -5.78 -0.28
C PHE A 88 14.48 -5.70 -1.78
N GLU A 89 15.50 -5.71 -2.64
CA GLU A 89 15.31 -5.74 -4.10
C GLU A 89 14.53 -6.96 -4.57
N ALA A 90 14.85 -8.15 -4.04
CA ALA A 90 14.09 -9.37 -4.36
C ALA A 90 12.62 -9.28 -3.90
N MET A 91 12.37 -8.73 -2.71
CA MET A 91 11.01 -8.48 -2.23
C MET A 91 10.27 -7.46 -3.11
N LEU A 92 10.98 -6.46 -3.63
CA LEU A 92 10.41 -5.45 -4.52
C LEU A 92 10.01 -6.08 -5.87
N ASP A 93 10.81 -7.01 -6.40
CA ASP A 93 10.46 -7.80 -7.59
C ASP A 93 9.19 -8.63 -7.36
N ASP A 94 9.14 -9.39 -6.25
CA ASP A 94 7.96 -10.17 -5.87
C ASP A 94 6.71 -9.28 -5.71
N TYR A 95 6.89 -8.08 -5.16
CA TYR A 95 5.82 -7.10 -5.01
C TYR A 95 5.30 -6.61 -6.36
N TYR A 96 6.18 -6.25 -7.30
CA TYR A 96 5.77 -5.85 -8.64
C TYR A 96 5.04 -6.96 -9.39
N GLU A 97 5.55 -8.20 -9.32
CA GLU A 97 4.87 -9.36 -9.91
C GLU A 97 3.47 -9.54 -9.34
N ALA A 98 3.33 -9.49 -8.01
CA ALA A 98 2.04 -9.62 -7.33
C ALA A 98 1.05 -8.49 -7.69
N ARG A 99 1.56 -7.30 -8.04
CA ARG A 99 0.75 -6.16 -8.50
C ARG A 99 0.41 -6.22 -10.00
N GLY A 100 0.98 -7.17 -10.74
CA GLY A 100 0.87 -7.24 -12.19
C GLY A 100 1.62 -6.09 -12.87
N TRP A 101 2.83 -5.79 -12.39
CA TRP A 101 3.73 -4.78 -12.91
C TRP A 101 4.98 -5.44 -13.54
N THR A 102 5.65 -4.74 -14.43
CA THR A 102 6.95 -5.15 -14.98
C THR A 102 8.05 -5.00 -13.93
N GLY A 103 9.26 -5.51 -14.22
CA GLY A 103 10.46 -5.27 -13.39
C GLY A 103 10.76 -3.78 -13.15
N GLU A 104 10.39 -2.89 -14.08
CA GLU A 104 10.52 -1.43 -13.91
C GLU A 104 9.37 -0.78 -13.10
N GLY A 105 8.45 -1.58 -12.55
CA GLY A 105 7.31 -1.11 -11.77
C GLY A 105 6.22 -0.42 -12.60
N VAL A 106 6.08 -0.77 -13.88
CA VAL A 106 5.01 -0.28 -14.76
C VAL A 106 3.88 -1.31 -14.82
N PRO A 107 2.61 -0.94 -14.56
CA PRO A 107 1.49 -1.87 -14.71
C PRO A 107 1.42 -2.45 -16.13
N VAL A 108 1.27 -3.77 -16.27
CA VAL A 108 1.18 -4.42 -17.59
C VAL A 108 -0.19 -4.19 -18.23
N ASP A 109 -0.28 -4.36 -19.55
CA ASP A 109 -1.51 -4.19 -20.34
C ASP A 109 -2.70 -4.99 -19.79
N GLU A 110 -2.46 -6.22 -19.29
CA GLU A 110 -3.50 -7.05 -18.68
C GLU A 110 -4.09 -6.40 -17.42
N THR A 111 -3.24 -5.86 -16.55
CA THR A 111 -3.65 -5.13 -15.34
C THR A 111 -4.40 -3.85 -15.70
N LEU A 112 -3.91 -3.10 -16.69
CA LEU A 112 -4.55 -1.87 -17.16
C LEU A 112 -5.93 -2.14 -17.76
N ALA A 113 -6.07 -3.19 -18.58
CA ALA A 113 -7.35 -3.59 -19.17
C ALA A 113 -8.35 -4.03 -18.10
N ARG A 114 -7.93 -4.87 -17.14
CA ARG A 114 -8.79 -5.35 -16.05
C ARG A 114 -9.30 -4.22 -15.16
N LEU A 115 -8.51 -3.16 -14.98
CA LEU A 115 -8.85 -2.02 -14.12
C LEU A 115 -9.43 -0.83 -14.89
N ASP A 116 -9.70 -0.95 -16.19
CA ASP A 116 -10.20 0.14 -17.05
C ASP A 116 -9.28 1.39 -17.08
N LEU A 117 -7.95 1.18 -17.10
CA LEU A 117 -6.92 2.23 -17.03
C LEU A 117 -6.13 2.43 -18.33
N GLN A 118 -6.51 1.78 -19.43
CA GLN A 118 -5.74 1.83 -20.69
C GLN A 118 -5.62 3.23 -21.30
N GLU A 119 -6.60 4.11 -21.08
CA GLU A 119 -6.60 5.48 -21.63
C GLU A 119 -5.68 6.45 -20.88
N VAL A 120 -5.23 6.08 -19.67
CA VAL A 120 -4.40 6.93 -18.81
C VAL A 120 -2.98 6.40 -18.66
N ALA A 121 -2.67 5.26 -19.27
CA ALA A 121 -1.32 4.75 -19.36
C ALA A 121 -0.48 5.68 -20.27
N PRO A 122 0.79 5.95 -19.91
CA PRO A 122 1.69 6.81 -20.68
C PRO A 122 2.03 6.25 -22.07
#